data_AF-A0A2E2W625-F1
#
_entry.id   AF-A0A2E2W625-F1
#
_cell.length_a   1.000
_cell.length_b   1.000
_cell.length_c   1.000
_cell.angle_alpha   90.00
_cell.angle_beta   90.00
_cell.angle_gamma   90.00
#
_symmetry.space_group_name_H-M   'P 1'
#
loop_
_entity.id
_entity.type
_entity.pdbx_description
1 polymer ?
#
loop_
_entity_poly.entity_id
_entity_poly.type
_entity_poly.pdbx_seq_one_letter_code
_entity_poly.pdbx_strand_id
1 'polypeptide(L)'
;MSTLDLPSGDFEISDLFSDDQIITITGETTLYDNVSKPAHYNLTDGIECIDYIKQVLGLQGFVAYCRGNVMKYNHRATYKNATPVEDLKKAQQYLEWANETLKEIHK
;
A
#
# COMPACT_ATOMS: atom_id res chain seq x y z
N MET A 1 19.09 35.90 15.76
CA MET A 1 18.56 34.56 15.49
C MET A 1 19.77 33.70 15.18
N SER A 2 20.22 32.85 16.12
CA SER A 2 21.36 31.96 15.91
C SER A 2 20.88 30.70 15.21
N THR A 3 21.51 30.32 14.11
CA THR A 3 21.27 29.04 13.43
C THR A 3 22.04 27.95 14.18
N LEU A 4 21.36 26.87 14.57
CA LEU A 4 21.99 25.65 15.08
C LEU A 4 22.13 24.67 13.93
N ASP A 5 23.35 24.22 13.64
CA ASP A 5 23.59 23.13 12.70
C ASP A 5 23.14 21.81 13.34
N LEU A 6 22.09 21.21 12.77
CA LEU A 6 21.58 19.91 13.21
C LEU A 6 22.54 18.79 12.77
N PRO A 7 22.77 17.77 13.63
CA PRO A 7 23.58 16.63 13.26
C PRO A 7 22.94 15.85 12.10
N SER A 8 23.75 15.34 11.19
CA SER A 8 23.26 14.46 10.12
C SER A 8 23.00 13.05 10.68
N GLY A 9 21.73 12.66 10.78
CA GLY A 9 21.28 11.35 11.25
C GLY A 9 19.92 11.44 11.96
N ASP A 10 19.37 10.30 12.36
CA ASP A 10 18.17 10.28 13.20
C ASP A 10 18.54 10.74 14.61
N PHE A 11 17.81 11.74 15.13
CA PHE A 11 18.00 12.25 16.49
C PHE A 11 16.63 12.53 17.12
N GLU A 12 16.52 12.41 18.43
CA GLU A 12 15.30 12.78 19.17
C GLU A 12 15.40 14.23 19.64
N ILE A 13 14.30 14.99 19.58
CA ILE A 13 14.28 16.42 19.92
C ILE A 13 14.80 16.69 21.34
N SER A 14 14.60 15.75 22.27
CA SER A 14 15.12 15.78 23.64
C SER A 14 16.65 15.74 23.73
N ASP A 15 17.35 15.28 22.69
CA ASP A 15 18.81 15.18 22.68
C ASP A 15 19.48 16.52 22.39
N LEU A 16 18.74 17.50 21.87
CA LEU A 16 19.28 18.81 21.45
C LEU A 16 18.88 19.96 22.38
N PHE A 17 17.84 19.79 23.20
CA PHE A 17 17.29 20.86 24.00
C PHE A 17 16.82 20.35 25.38
N SER A 18 17.04 21.17 26.41
CA SER A 18 16.55 20.90 27.76
C SER A 18 15.03 21.17 27.86
N ASP A 19 14.35 20.39 28.71
CA ASP A 19 12.88 20.30 28.81
C ASP A 19 12.14 21.64 29.02
N ASP A 20 12.81 22.69 29.48
CA ASP A 20 12.20 23.99 29.79
C ASP A 20 12.23 25.00 28.62
N GLN A 21 12.66 24.62 27.41
CA GLN A 21 12.68 25.52 26.24
C GLN A 21 11.47 25.36 25.31
N ILE A 22 10.80 26.48 24.99
CA ILE A 22 9.74 26.52 23.97
C ILE A 22 10.39 26.75 22.59
N ILE A 23 10.29 25.76 21.71
CA ILE A 23 10.87 25.80 20.36
C ILE A 23 9.77 26.02 19.32
N THR A 24 9.91 27.08 18.53
CA THR A 24 9.03 27.34 17.38
C THR A 24 9.72 26.84 16.12
N ILE A 25 9.29 25.69 15.58
CA ILE A 25 9.83 25.15 14.32
C ILE A 25 9.13 25.83 13.15
N THR A 26 9.88 26.61 12.36
CA THR A 26 9.41 27.19 11.09
C THR A 26 10.10 26.47 9.93
N GLY A 27 9.43 25.47 9.35
CA GLY A 27 9.93 24.69 8.22
C GLY A 27 8.83 23.86 7.58
N GLU A 28 9.01 23.48 6.32
CA GLU A 28 8.07 22.66 5.57
C GLU A 28 8.31 21.17 5.88
N THR A 29 7.45 20.58 6.70
CA THR A 29 7.54 19.15 7.04
C THR A 29 7.14 18.31 5.84
N THR A 30 8.10 17.67 5.17
CA THR A 30 7.78 16.59 4.24
C THR A 30 7.48 15.33 5.05
N LEU A 31 6.22 15.15 5.43
CA LEU A 31 5.72 13.89 5.98
C LEU A 31 5.86 12.83 4.89
N TYR A 32 6.97 12.08 4.90
CA TYR A 32 7.16 10.95 4.01
C TYR A 32 6.26 9.81 4.49
N ASP A 33 5.05 9.78 3.94
CA ASP A 33 4.11 8.70 4.18
C ASP A 33 4.47 7.50 3.30
N ASN A 34 5.18 6.54 3.91
CA ASN A 34 5.51 5.25 3.30
C ASN A 34 4.25 4.44 2.90
N VAL A 35 3.07 4.83 3.40
CA VAL A 35 1.79 4.19 3.09
C VAL A 35 1.18 4.75 1.79
N SER A 36 1.30 6.06 1.52
CA SER A 36 0.77 6.65 0.28
C SER A 36 1.77 6.70 -0.87
N LYS A 37 3.09 6.59 -0.62
CA LYS A 37 4.13 6.57 -1.66
C LYS A 37 5.32 5.66 -1.34
N PRO A 38 5.16 4.32 -1.36
CA PRO A 38 6.31 3.42 -1.33
C PRO A 38 7.16 3.64 -2.59
N ALA A 39 8.48 3.80 -2.43
CA ALA A 39 9.44 4.13 -3.49
C ALA A 39 9.57 3.10 -4.64
N HIS A 40 8.76 2.03 -4.66
CA HIS A 40 8.99 0.85 -5.46
C HIS A 40 7.86 0.41 -6.41
N TYR A 41 6.96 1.30 -6.83
CA TYR A 41 5.99 1.00 -7.91
C TYR A 41 5.84 2.10 -8.96
N ASN A 42 6.86 2.91 -9.17
CA ASN A 42 6.93 3.73 -10.39
C ASN A 42 7.38 2.83 -11.55
N LEU A 43 6.52 1.94 -12.02
CA LEU A 43 6.66 1.33 -13.34
C LEU A 43 6.20 2.38 -14.36
N THR A 44 7.18 3.17 -14.79
CA THR A 44 7.10 4.32 -15.68
C THR A 44 6.55 4.02 -17.09
N ASP A 45 6.14 2.77 -17.36
CA ASP A 45 5.60 2.29 -18.65
C ASP A 45 4.27 1.50 -18.51
N GLY A 46 3.56 1.64 -17.37
CA GLY A 46 2.12 1.42 -17.31
C GLY A 46 1.60 -0.02 -17.32
N ILE A 47 2.36 -0.99 -16.79
CA ILE A 47 1.79 -2.30 -16.44
C ILE A 47 1.25 -2.20 -15.00
N GLU A 48 -0.07 -2.26 -14.85
CA GLU A 48 -0.70 -2.37 -13.52
C GLU A 48 -0.16 -3.61 -12.80
N CYS A 49 0.11 -3.53 -11.49
CA CYS A 49 0.70 -4.63 -10.72
C CYS A 49 -0.07 -5.96 -10.90
N ILE A 50 -1.39 -5.88 -11.09
CA ILE A 50 -2.25 -7.04 -11.35
C ILE A 50 -1.96 -7.71 -12.70
N ASP A 51 -1.62 -6.94 -13.73
CA ASP A 51 -1.29 -7.44 -15.07
C ASP A 51 0.06 -8.13 -15.08
N TYR A 52 1.03 -7.59 -14.33
CA TYR A 52 2.31 -8.26 -14.10
C TYR A 52 2.12 -9.62 -13.40
N ILE A 53 1.29 -9.67 -12.35
CA ILE A 53 0.96 -10.93 -11.67
C ILE A 53 0.30 -11.92 -12.64
N LYS A 54 -0.64 -11.46 -13.49
CA LYS A 54 -1.28 -12.29 -14.51
C LYS A 54 -0.27 -12.85 -15.52
N GLN A 55 0.69 -12.03 -15.94
CA GLN A 55 1.77 -12.45 -16.85
C GLN A 55 2.68 -13.51 -16.21
N VAL A 56 3.10 -13.32 -14.96
CA VAL A 56 4.00 -14.24 -14.25
C VAL A 56 3.32 -15.58 -13.95
N LEU A 57 2.06 -15.57 -13.52
CA LEU A 57 1.34 -16.78 -13.11
C LEU A 57 0.70 -17.53 -14.28
N GLY A 58 0.55 -16.89 -15.44
CA GLY A 58 -0.29 -17.37 -16.53
C GLY A 58 -1.77 -17.38 -16.18
N LEU A 59 -2.64 -17.64 -17.16
CA LEU A 59 -4.10 -17.48 -17.00
C LEU A 59 -4.67 -18.38 -15.88
N GLN A 60 -4.28 -19.66 -15.83
CA GLN A 60 -4.77 -20.60 -14.82
C GLN A 60 -4.25 -20.26 -13.41
N GLY A 61 -2.97 -19.90 -13.30
CA GLY A 61 -2.38 -19.48 -12.03
C GLY A 61 -3.00 -18.18 -11.51
N PHE A 62 -3.29 -17.24 -12.41
CA PHE A 62 -3.97 -16.00 -12.09
C PHE A 62 -5.40 -16.24 -11.59
N VAL A 63 -6.17 -17.14 -12.22
CA VAL A 63 -7.50 -17.53 -11.73
C VAL A 63 -7.41 -18.09 -10.30
N ALA A 64 -6.43 -18.96 -10.00
CA ALA A 64 -6.23 -19.48 -8.66
C ALA A 64 -5.86 -18.38 -7.65
N TYR A 65 -4.98 -17.45 -8.04
CA TYR A 65 -4.60 -16.29 -7.23
C TYR A 65 -5.80 -15.40 -6.89
N CYS A 66 -6.64 -15.10 -7.88
CA CYS A 66 -7.86 -14.32 -7.69
C CYS A 66 -8.84 -15.03 -6.73
N ARG A 67 -9.10 -16.33 -6.92
CA ARG A 67 -9.97 -17.13 -6.04
C ARG A 67 -9.48 -17.15 -4.59
N GLY A 68 -8.17 -17.26 -4.37
CA GLY A 68 -7.57 -17.16 -3.04
C GLY A 68 -7.83 -15.80 -2.37
N ASN A 69 -7.71 -14.71 -3.14
CA ASN A 69 -8.01 -13.37 -2.64
C ASN A 69 -9.51 -13.18 -2.34
N VAL A 70 -10.41 -13.74 -3.16
CA VAL A 70 -11.86 -13.76 -2.87
C VAL A 70 -12.11 -14.41 -1.50
N MET A 71 -11.52 -15.58 -1.24
CA MET A 71 -11.66 -16.25 0.06
C MET A 71 -11.10 -15.42 1.22
N LYS A 72 -9.90 -14.85 1.04
CA LYS A 72 -9.24 -13.98 2.03
C LYS A 72 -10.13 -12.80 2.43
N TYR A 73 -10.68 -12.07 1.47
CA TYR A 73 -11.47 -10.88 1.75
C TYR A 73 -12.87 -11.20 2.29
N ASN A 74 -13.50 -12.30 1.86
CA ASN A 74 -14.74 -12.78 2.48
C ASN A 74 -14.52 -13.14 3.96
N HIS A 75 -13.44 -13.88 4.27
CA HIS A 75 -13.11 -14.23 5.65
C HIS A 75 -12.86 -12.98 6.51
N ARG A 76 -12.04 -12.05 6.02
CA ARG A 76 -11.73 -10.79 6.73
C ARG A 76 -12.97 -9.93 6.99
N ALA A 77 -13.90 -9.85 6.04
CA ALA A 77 -15.13 -9.07 6.22
C ALA A 77 -15.99 -9.57 7.40
N THR A 78 -15.87 -10.85 7.78
CA THR A 78 -16.58 -11.46 8.92
C THR A 78 -15.79 -11.43 10.24
N TYR A 79 -14.50 -11.06 10.21
CA TYR A 79 -13.60 -11.20 11.36
C TYR A 79 -13.13 -9.84 11.91
N LYS A 80 -13.64 -9.48 13.09
CA LYS A 80 -13.16 -8.48 14.08
C LYS A 80 -12.58 -7.11 13.63
N ASN A 81 -12.61 -6.67 12.36
CA ASN A 81 -12.00 -5.40 11.91
C ASN A 81 -12.92 -4.48 11.06
N ALA A 82 -12.51 -3.21 10.95
CA ALA A 82 -13.33 -2.00 10.76
C ALA A 82 -13.98 -1.71 9.38
N THR A 83 -13.64 -2.41 8.28
CA THR A 83 -14.10 -2.05 6.92
C THR A 83 -14.69 -3.23 6.10
N PRO A 84 -15.74 -3.92 6.59
CA PRO A 84 -16.31 -5.10 5.91
C PRO A 84 -16.78 -4.81 4.48
N VAL A 85 -17.31 -3.62 4.21
CA VAL A 85 -17.76 -3.21 2.87
C VAL A 85 -16.58 -3.10 1.90
N GLU A 86 -15.44 -2.57 2.34
CA GLU A 86 -14.25 -2.42 1.50
C GLU A 86 -13.66 -3.79 1.14
N ASP A 87 -13.61 -4.71 2.11
CA ASP A 87 -13.16 -6.07 1.87
C ASP A 87 -14.10 -6.80 0.87
N LEU A 88 -15.42 -6.66 1.00
CA LEU A 88 -16.36 -7.24 0.02
C LEU A 88 -16.22 -6.63 -1.38
N LYS A 89 -15.94 -5.32 -1.49
CA LYS A 89 -15.63 -4.69 -2.79
C LYS A 89 -14.35 -5.26 -3.42
N LYS A 90 -13.31 -5.50 -2.61
CA LYS A 90 -12.08 -6.17 -3.08
C LYS A 90 -12.38 -7.60 -3.55
N ALA A 91 -13.16 -8.36 -2.79
CA ALA A 91 -13.59 -9.70 -3.20
C ALA A 91 -14.32 -9.68 -4.56
N GLN A 92 -15.25 -8.73 -4.76
CA GLN A 92 -15.95 -8.56 -6.02
C GLN A 92 -14.98 -8.28 -7.19
N GLN A 93 -14.01 -7.37 -7.01
CA GLN A 93 -13.05 -7.05 -8.06
C GLN A 93 -12.19 -8.26 -8.45
N TYR A 94 -11.71 -9.04 -7.47
CA TYR A 94 -10.94 -10.25 -7.75
C TYR A 94 -11.77 -11.33 -8.47
N LEU A 95 -13.06 -11.43 -8.16
CA LEU A 95 -13.96 -12.33 -8.87
C LEU A 95 -14.15 -11.89 -10.33
N GLU A 96 -14.28 -10.58 -10.59
CA GLU A 96 -14.39 -10.06 -11.95
C GLU A 96 -13.16 -10.40 -12.80
N TRP A 97 -11.96 -10.16 -12.27
CA TRP A 97 -10.71 -10.53 -12.97
C TRP A 97 -10.60 -12.04 -13.25
N ALA A 98 -11.07 -12.88 -12.34
CA ALA A 98 -11.12 -14.32 -12.56
C ALA A 98 -12.10 -14.69 -13.68
N ASN A 99 -13.29 -14.07 -13.71
CA ASN A 99 -14.30 -14.30 -14.76
C ASN A 99 -13.79 -13.88 -16.14
N GLU A 100 -13.20 -12.70 -16.26
CA GLU A 100 -12.63 -12.22 -17.53
C GLU A 100 -11.50 -13.14 -18.01
N THR A 101 -10.64 -13.59 -17.10
CA THR A 101 -9.56 -14.52 -17.45
C THR A 101 -10.10 -15.90 -17.86
N LEU A 102 -11.17 -16.40 -17.24
CA LEU A 102 -11.83 -17.63 -17.67
C LEU A 102 -12.49 -17.48 -19.04
N LYS A 103 -13.09 -16.32 -19.35
CA LYS A 103 -13.59 -16.02 -20.69
C LYS A 103 -12.45 -16.03 -21.71
N GLU A 104 -11.26 -15.54 -21.38
CA GLU A 104 -10.10 -15.62 -22.27
C GLU A 104 -9.64 -17.06 -22.51
N ILE A 105 -9.65 -17.92 -21.48
CA ILE A 105 -9.27 -19.34 -21.59
C ILE A 105 -10.25 -20.14 -22.47
N HIS A 106 -11.53 -19.81 -22.42
CA HIS A 106 -12.62 -20.58 -23.07
C HIS A 106 -13.17 -19.94 -24.35
N LYS A 107 -12.51 -18.91 -24.90
CA LYS A 107 -12.78 -18.38 -26.25
C LYS A 107 -12.23 -19.32 -27.32
#